data_AF-A0A0D5BUN8-F1
#
_entry.id   AF-A0A0D5BUN8-F1
#
_cell.length_a   1.000
_cell.length_b   1.000
_cell.length_c   1.000
_cell.angle_alpha   90.00
_cell.angle_beta   90.00
_cell.angle_gamma   90.00
#
_symmetry.space_group_name_H-M   'P 1'
#
loop_
_entity.id
_entity.type
_entity.pdbx_description
1 polymer ?
#
loop_
_entity_poly.entity_id
_entity_poly.type
_entity_poly.pdbx_seq_one_letter_code
_entity_poly.pdbx_strand_id
1 'polypeptide(L)'
;GSDDTIFEIFGDSESLRNTIEKDLHKNASDSRTEEGLKDIYERLRPGEPKTADSSRSLLTARFFDPKRYDLANVGRYKVNKKLDLKTRLLNLTLAETLVDPETGEIIVEKGTVLTHQIMETLGEYIDNGLNSVTYYPSEDAVVTEPMTIQVIQVLSPKDPERIVNVIGNGYPDDSVKTVRPADIVASM
;
A
#
# COMPACT_ATOMS: atom_id res chain seq x y z
N GLY A 1 -12.07 -2.39 -8.99
CA GLY A 1 -11.51 -1.16 -8.39
C GLY A 1 -11.64 0.01 -9.35
N SER A 2 -11.76 1.24 -8.85
CA SER A 2 -11.79 2.47 -9.66
C SER A 2 -10.41 3.13 -9.72
N ASP A 3 -10.20 3.99 -10.71
CA ASP A 3 -8.99 4.82 -10.79
C ASP A 3 -8.91 5.77 -9.59
N ASP A 4 -10.04 6.25 -9.08
CA ASP A 4 -10.12 7.13 -7.91
C ASP A 4 -9.46 6.48 -6.69
N THR A 5 -9.76 5.21 -6.41
CA THR A 5 -9.12 4.47 -5.30
C THR A 5 -7.61 4.35 -5.49
N ILE A 6 -7.13 4.22 -6.73
CA ILE A 6 -5.69 4.16 -7.02
C ILE A 6 -5.03 5.51 -6.71
N PHE A 7 -5.66 6.62 -7.09
CA PHE A 7 -5.18 7.98 -6.77
C PHE A 7 -5.26 8.30 -5.28
N GLU A 8 -6.29 7.83 -4.58
CA GLU A 8 -6.39 7.97 -3.13
C GLU A 8 -5.22 7.29 -2.41
N ILE A 9 -4.86 6.07 -2.82
CA ILE A 9 -3.78 5.29 -2.20
C ILE A 9 -2.42 5.90 -2.53
N PHE A 10 -2.09 6.03 -3.81
CA PHE A 10 -0.73 6.39 -4.26
C PHE A 10 -0.49 7.89 -4.41
N GLY A 11 -1.54 8.69 -4.23
CA GLY A 11 -1.52 10.12 -4.50
C GLY A 11 -1.58 10.43 -5.99
N ASP A 12 -1.71 11.71 -6.29
CA ASP A 12 -1.81 12.19 -7.65
C ASP A 12 -0.44 12.57 -8.21
N SER A 13 0.07 11.76 -9.13
CA SER A 13 1.35 12.00 -9.79
C SER A 13 1.24 11.92 -11.30
N GLU A 14 2.04 12.74 -11.98
CA GLU A 14 2.11 12.72 -13.45
C GLU A 14 2.44 11.32 -14.00
N SER A 15 3.38 10.61 -13.37
CA SER A 15 3.72 9.24 -13.75
C SER A 15 2.54 8.28 -13.60
N LEU A 16 1.76 8.40 -12.53
CA LEU A 16 0.59 7.56 -12.31
C LEU A 16 -0.52 7.87 -13.32
N ARG A 17 -0.83 9.17 -13.54
CA ARG A 17 -1.79 9.60 -14.56
C ARG A 17 -1.41 9.06 -15.94
N ASN A 18 -0.15 9.23 -16.35
CA ASN A 18 0.37 8.73 -17.62
C ASN A 18 0.31 7.20 -17.71
N THR A 19 0.45 6.48 -16.59
CA THR A 19 0.36 5.01 -16.55
C THR A 19 -1.08 4.55 -16.71
N ILE A 20 -2.04 5.16 -15.99
CA ILE A 20 -3.47 4.88 -16.13
C ILE A 20 -3.96 5.26 -17.55
N GLU A 21 -3.45 6.37 -18.11
CA GLU A 21 -3.77 6.78 -19.47
C GLU A 21 -3.26 5.78 -20.52
N LYS A 22 -2.12 5.12 -20.29
CA LYS A 22 -1.57 4.13 -21.23
C LYS A 22 -2.07 2.70 -20.98
N ASP A 23 -2.86 2.49 -19.93
CA ASP A 23 -3.44 1.17 -19.65
C ASP A 23 -4.34 0.70 -20.79
N LEU A 24 -4.27 -0.60 -21.09
CA LEU A 24 -4.99 -1.22 -22.20
C LEU A 24 -6.45 -1.49 -21.84
N HIS A 25 -6.72 -1.78 -20.57
CA HIS A 25 -8.01 -2.28 -20.10
C HIS A 25 -8.93 -1.15 -19.67
N LYS A 26 -9.46 -0.40 -20.64
CA LYS A 26 -10.36 0.75 -20.38
C LYS A 26 -11.81 0.52 -20.80
N ASN A 27 -12.13 -0.66 -21.33
CA ASN A 27 -13.49 -0.96 -21.74
C ASN A 27 -14.39 -1.07 -20.50
N ALA A 28 -15.41 -0.21 -20.40
CA ALA A 28 -16.36 -0.21 -19.29
C ALA A 28 -17.26 -1.46 -19.25
N SER A 29 -17.31 -2.22 -20.34
CA SER A 29 -18.10 -3.47 -20.41
C SER A 29 -17.39 -4.67 -19.78
N ASP A 30 -16.07 -4.59 -19.58
CA ASP A 30 -15.24 -5.67 -19.07
C ASP A 30 -14.81 -5.39 -17.63
N SER A 31 -14.61 -6.45 -16.82
CA SER A 31 -13.98 -6.26 -15.50
C SER A 31 -12.48 -5.98 -15.68
N ARG A 32 -12.06 -4.75 -15.32
CA ARG A 32 -10.63 -4.36 -15.30
C ARG A 32 -9.79 -5.29 -14.42
N THR A 33 -10.36 -5.78 -13.31
CA THR A 33 -9.69 -6.75 -12.43
C THR A 33 -9.41 -8.05 -13.19
N GLU A 34 -10.41 -8.61 -13.86
CA GLU A 34 -10.27 -9.89 -14.57
C GLU A 34 -9.34 -9.79 -15.76
N GLU A 35 -9.39 -8.70 -16.52
CA GLU A 35 -8.48 -8.48 -17.64
C GLU A 35 -7.02 -8.30 -17.16
N GLY A 36 -6.82 -7.52 -16.08
CA GLY A 36 -5.50 -7.40 -15.45
C GLY A 36 -4.96 -8.75 -14.95
N LEU A 37 -5.82 -9.59 -14.37
CA LEU A 37 -5.46 -10.94 -13.94
C LEU A 37 -5.03 -11.83 -15.11
N LYS A 38 -5.80 -11.82 -16.21
CA LYS A 38 -5.48 -12.56 -17.44
C LYS A 38 -4.14 -12.12 -18.03
N ASP A 39 -3.85 -10.82 -18.03
CA ASP A 39 -2.58 -10.29 -18.51
C ASP A 39 -1.38 -10.74 -17.68
N ILE A 40 -1.53 -10.75 -16.35
CA ILE A 40 -0.51 -11.29 -15.46
C ILE A 40 -0.30 -12.78 -15.74
N TYR A 41 -1.38 -13.55 -15.92
CA TYR A 41 -1.29 -14.97 -16.23
C TYR A 41 -0.56 -15.25 -17.55
N GLU A 42 -0.91 -14.53 -18.62
CA GLU A 42 -0.28 -14.67 -19.94
C GLU A 42 1.24 -14.44 -19.87
N ARG A 43 1.68 -13.42 -19.11
CA ARG A 43 3.11 -13.13 -18.94
C ARG A 43 3.84 -14.21 -18.14
N LEU A 44 3.15 -14.85 -17.21
CA LEU A 44 3.73 -15.91 -16.37
C LEU A 44 3.70 -17.27 -17.06
N ARG A 45 2.70 -17.53 -17.89
CA ARG A 45 2.46 -18.80 -18.59
C ARG A 45 2.00 -18.55 -20.03
N PRO A 46 2.92 -18.15 -20.92
CA PRO A 46 2.58 -17.82 -22.31
C PRO A 46 1.99 -19.02 -23.05
N GLY A 47 0.87 -18.81 -23.75
CA GLY A 47 0.23 -19.86 -24.58
C GLY A 47 -0.64 -20.87 -23.82
N GLU A 48 -0.75 -20.78 -22.49
CA GLU A 48 -1.77 -21.52 -21.74
C GLU A 48 -3.12 -20.76 -21.79
N PRO A 49 -4.27 -21.46 -21.89
CA PRO A 49 -5.57 -20.81 -21.79
C PRO A 49 -5.72 -20.06 -20.47
N LYS A 50 -6.03 -18.75 -20.56
CA LYS A 50 -6.19 -17.88 -19.39
C LYS A 50 -7.66 -17.66 -19.03
N THR A 51 -7.98 -17.85 -17.75
CA THR A 51 -9.27 -17.47 -17.16
C THR A 51 -9.03 -16.63 -15.91
N ALA A 52 -10.01 -15.83 -15.49
CA ALA A 52 -9.88 -15.03 -14.27
C ALA A 52 -9.63 -15.93 -13.04
N ASP A 53 -10.33 -17.07 -12.94
CA ASP A 53 -10.18 -18.01 -11.82
C ASP A 53 -8.81 -18.69 -11.75
N SER A 54 -8.28 -19.15 -12.90
CA SER A 54 -6.95 -19.74 -12.97
C SER A 54 -5.87 -18.71 -12.61
N SER A 55 -6.08 -17.46 -13.03
CA SER A 55 -5.21 -16.32 -12.73
C SER A 55 -5.19 -15.97 -11.23
N ARG A 56 -6.38 -15.89 -10.60
CA ARG A 56 -6.50 -15.71 -9.14
C ARG A 56 -5.83 -16.83 -8.38
N SER A 57 -6.09 -18.08 -8.78
CA SER A 57 -5.52 -19.27 -8.13
C SER A 57 -4.00 -19.28 -8.23
N LEU A 58 -3.44 -18.91 -9.39
CA LEU A 58 -2.00 -18.82 -9.60
C LEU A 58 -1.37 -17.78 -8.65
N LEU A 59 -1.94 -16.57 -8.57
CA LEU A 59 -1.39 -15.51 -7.72
C LEU A 59 -1.53 -15.84 -6.23
N THR A 60 -2.67 -16.38 -5.82
CA THR A 60 -2.90 -16.86 -4.45
C THR A 60 -1.84 -17.89 -4.06
N ALA A 61 -1.68 -18.93 -4.86
CA ALA A 61 -0.70 -19.99 -4.61
C ALA A 61 0.75 -19.49 -4.62
N ARG A 62 1.04 -18.41 -5.37
CA ARG A 62 2.41 -17.92 -5.53
C ARG A 62 2.85 -16.98 -4.41
N PHE A 63 1.96 -16.17 -3.84
CA PHE A 63 2.33 -15.13 -2.89
C PHE A 63 1.61 -15.20 -1.55
N PHE A 64 0.38 -15.72 -1.53
CA PHE A 64 -0.54 -15.60 -0.39
C PHE A 64 -0.81 -16.94 0.32
N ASP A 65 -0.46 -18.08 -0.30
CA ASP A 65 -0.58 -19.41 0.30
C ASP A 65 0.60 -19.72 1.25
N PRO A 66 0.36 -19.90 2.57
CA PRO A 66 1.41 -20.18 3.56
C PRO A 66 2.11 -21.52 3.37
N LYS A 67 1.55 -22.44 2.56
CA LYS A 67 2.22 -23.70 2.21
C LYS A 67 3.25 -23.53 1.10
N ARG A 68 3.15 -22.46 0.31
CA ARG A 68 3.96 -22.23 -0.90
C ARG A 68 4.85 -21.01 -0.80
N TYR A 69 4.54 -20.06 0.09
CA TYR A 69 5.31 -18.87 0.33
C TYR A 69 5.57 -18.70 1.83
N ASP A 70 6.82 -18.49 2.23
CA ASP A 70 7.21 -18.30 3.62
C ASP A 70 8.38 -17.29 3.68
N LEU A 71 8.13 -16.12 4.25
CA LEU A 71 9.13 -15.09 4.55
C LEU A 71 10.06 -15.53 5.70
N ALA A 72 9.65 -16.52 6.48
CA ALA A 72 10.12 -16.79 7.83
C ALA A 72 10.01 -15.55 8.75
N ASN A 73 10.27 -15.75 10.05
CA ASN A 73 10.21 -14.66 11.03
C ASN A 73 11.19 -13.53 10.67
N VAL A 74 12.38 -13.88 10.17
CA VAL A 74 13.40 -12.90 9.78
C VAL A 74 12.97 -12.10 8.55
N GLY A 75 12.29 -12.71 7.58
CA GLY A 75 11.80 -11.98 6.40
C GLY A 75 10.64 -11.06 6.75
N ARG A 76 9.68 -11.51 7.57
CA ARG A 76 8.59 -10.66 8.08
C ARG A 76 9.14 -9.46 8.85
N TYR A 77 10.10 -9.68 9.76
CA TYR A 77 10.80 -8.60 10.47
C TYR A 77 11.45 -7.60 9.50
N LYS A 78 12.16 -8.06 8.47
CA LYS A 78 12.81 -7.19 7.48
C LYS A 78 11.82 -6.39 6.65
N VAL A 79 10.71 -7.00 6.24
CA VAL A 79 9.63 -6.31 5.51
C VAL A 79 9.02 -5.22 6.38
N ASN A 80 8.61 -5.57 7.61
CA ASN A 80 8.01 -4.62 8.55
C ASN A 80 8.97 -3.46 8.83
N LYS A 81 10.26 -3.74 9.12
CA LYS A 81 11.27 -2.70 9.34
C LYS A 81 11.51 -1.81 8.12
N LYS A 82 11.42 -2.35 6.91
CA LYS A 82 11.62 -1.59 5.66
C LYS A 82 10.44 -0.68 5.35
N LEU A 83 9.22 -1.11 5.68
CA LEU A 83 7.96 -0.41 5.40
C LEU A 83 7.47 0.45 6.57
N ASP A 84 8.16 0.39 7.71
CA ASP A 84 7.89 1.17 8.92
C ASP A 84 7.93 2.69 8.63
N LEU A 85 6.81 3.36 8.94
CA LEU A 85 6.65 4.80 8.80
C LEU A 85 7.63 5.59 9.67
N LYS A 86 8.00 5.08 10.86
CA LYS A 86 8.96 5.74 11.75
C LYS A 86 10.31 5.95 11.07
N THR A 87 10.72 4.98 10.24
CA THR A 87 11.98 5.09 9.49
C THR A 87 11.80 5.91 8.21
N ARG A 88 10.66 5.77 7.52
CA ARG A 88 10.42 6.43 6.22
C ARG A 88 10.12 7.91 6.31
N LEU A 89 9.54 8.37 7.43
CA LEU A 89 9.13 9.75 7.64
C LEU A 89 10.25 10.65 8.15
N LEU A 90 11.34 10.07 8.67
CA LEU A 90 12.44 10.83 9.25
C LEU A 90 13.03 11.84 8.26
N ASN A 91 13.19 13.08 8.72
CA ASN A 91 13.66 14.25 7.98
C ASN A 91 12.74 14.71 6.83
N LEU A 92 11.50 14.22 6.75
CA LEU A 92 10.50 14.73 5.80
C LEU A 92 9.67 15.85 6.44
N THR A 93 9.12 16.71 5.60
CA THR A 93 8.23 17.80 6.03
C THR A 93 6.78 17.36 5.87
N LEU A 94 5.97 17.48 6.92
CA LEU A 94 4.55 17.14 6.87
C LEU A 94 3.76 18.05 5.92
N ALA A 95 2.89 17.45 5.11
CA ALA A 95 1.94 18.17 4.25
C ALA A 95 0.55 18.34 4.88
N GLU A 96 0.28 17.62 5.97
CA GLU A 96 -0.96 17.64 6.74
C GLU A 96 -0.67 17.78 8.24
N THR A 97 -1.67 18.22 9.01
CA THR A 97 -1.59 18.24 10.48
C THR A 97 -2.00 16.87 11.00
N LEU A 98 -1.16 16.27 11.83
CA LEU A 98 -1.44 14.98 12.46
C LEU A 98 -2.17 15.20 13.76
N VAL A 99 -3.29 14.49 13.92
CA VAL A 99 -4.22 14.63 15.04
C VAL A 99 -4.42 13.26 15.67
N ASP A 100 -4.49 13.23 17.00
CA ASP A 100 -4.83 12.03 17.74
C ASP A 100 -6.31 11.66 17.48
N PRO A 101 -6.59 10.45 16.97
CA PRO A 101 -7.96 10.03 16.67
C PRO A 101 -8.86 9.90 17.90
N GLU A 102 -8.30 9.68 19.10
CA GLU A 102 -9.07 9.52 20.33
C GLU A 102 -9.39 10.86 21.00
N THR A 103 -8.39 11.75 21.09
CA THR A 103 -8.50 13.01 21.84
C THR A 103 -8.83 14.21 20.94
N GLY A 104 -8.52 14.13 19.65
CA GLY A 104 -8.62 15.25 18.71
C GLY A 104 -7.52 16.30 18.89
N GLU A 105 -6.50 16.04 19.71
CA GLU A 105 -5.38 16.95 19.93
C GLU A 105 -4.38 16.91 18.78
N ILE A 106 -3.78 18.06 18.48
CA ILE A 106 -2.74 18.17 17.45
C ILE A 106 -1.46 17.53 17.98
N ILE A 107 -0.99 16.48 17.32
CA ILE A 107 0.28 15.82 17.63
C ILE A 107 1.41 16.59 16.97
N VAL A 108 1.28 16.89 15.67
CA VAL A 108 2.29 17.62 14.88
C VAL A 108 1.60 18.51 13.84
N GLU A 109 2.01 19.77 13.76
CA GLU A 109 1.48 20.72 12.79
C GLU A 109 2.03 20.50 11.37
N LYS A 110 1.19 20.78 10.36
CA LYS A 110 1.59 20.87 8.96
C LYS A 110 2.81 21.78 8.78
N GLY A 111 3.75 21.36 7.92
CA GLY A 111 4.97 22.12 7.64
C GLY A 111 6.12 21.83 8.60
N THR A 112 5.90 21.02 9.64
CA THR A 112 6.95 20.60 10.57
C THR A 112 7.86 19.56 9.92
N VAL A 113 9.17 19.71 10.12
CA VAL A 113 10.17 18.72 9.72
C VAL A 113 10.27 17.64 10.80
N LEU A 114 10.08 16.38 10.41
CA LEU A 114 10.07 15.23 11.30
C LEU A 114 11.48 14.83 11.74
N THR A 115 11.98 15.49 12.77
CA THR A 115 13.28 15.17 13.39
C THR A 115 13.19 13.96 14.32
N HIS A 116 14.35 13.42 14.75
CA HIS A 116 14.39 12.32 15.72
C HIS A 116 13.55 12.58 16.98
N GLN A 117 13.57 13.80 17.52
CA GLN A 117 12.80 14.15 18.73
C GLN A 117 11.29 14.07 18.51
N ILE A 118 10.82 14.50 17.34
CA ILE A 118 9.39 14.43 16.98
C ILE A 118 9.00 12.98 16.67
N MET A 119 9.91 12.20 16.07
CA MET A 119 9.66 10.79 15.80
C MET A 119 9.60 9.93 17.06
N GLU A 120 10.26 10.32 18.15
CA GLU A 120 10.13 9.65 19.46
C GLU A 120 8.70 9.78 20.01
N THR A 121 8.08 10.95 19.91
CA THR A 121 6.68 11.14 20.35
C THR A 121 5.68 10.58 19.35
N LEU A 122 5.87 10.86 18.05
CA LEU A 122 4.98 10.39 16.98
C LEU A 122 5.01 8.86 16.82
N GLY A 123 6.11 8.21 17.21
CA GLY A 123 6.30 6.77 17.08
C GLY A 123 5.24 5.94 17.79
N GLU A 124 4.82 6.34 18.99
CA GLU A 124 3.77 5.64 19.75
C GLU A 124 2.42 5.71 19.04
N TYR A 125 2.07 6.88 18.49
CA TYR A 125 0.84 7.04 17.70
C TYR A 125 0.88 6.21 16.41
N ILE A 126 2.02 6.19 15.72
CA ILE A 126 2.21 5.34 14.54
C ILE A 126 2.02 3.87 14.90
N ASP A 127 2.58 3.41 16.01
CA ASP A 127 2.46 2.01 16.46
C ASP A 127 1.01 1.67 16.86
N ASN A 128 0.23 2.66 17.30
CA ASN A 128 -1.20 2.54 17.59
C ASN A 128 -2.11 2.74 16.37
N GLY A 129 -1.55 2.79 15.15
CA GLY A 129 -2.35 2.84 13.93
C GLY A 129 -2.79 4.25 13.52
N LEU A 130 -2.02 5.30 13.85
CA LEU A 130 -2.27 6.66 13.35
C LEU A 130 -2.49 6.68 11.83
N ASN A 131 -3.50 7.44 11.39
CA ASN A 131 -3.93 7.59 10.00
C ASN A 131 -4.11 6.25 9.26
N SER A 132 -4.63 5.23 9.94
CA SER A 132 -4.99 3.96 9.31
C SER A 132 -6.24 4.09 8.46
N VAL A 133 -6.16 3.58 7.23
CA VAL A 133 -7.28 3.49 6.28
C VAL A 133 -7.47 2.01 5.92
N THR A 134 -8.72 1.54 5.98
CA THR A 134 -9.07 0.17 5.62
C THR A 134 -9.78 0.13 4.28
N TYR A 135 -9.22 -0.62 3.34
CA TYR A 135 -9.77 -0.86 2.01
C TYR A 135 -10.43 -2.24 1.96
N TYR A 136 -11.56 -2.30 1.26
CA TYR A 136 -12.36 -3.51 1.09
C TYR A 136 -12.25 -3.95 -0.38
N PRO A 137 -11.45 -4.99 -0.68
CA PRO A 137 -11.35 -5.50 -2.05
C PRO A 137 -12.69 -6.02 -2.57
N SER A 138 -12.88 -5.96 -3.88
CA SER A 138 -14.04 -6.55 -4.55
C SER A 138 -13.94 -8.09 -4.58
N GLU A 139 -15.07 -8.76 -4.81
CA GLU A 139 -15.14 -10.23 -4.83
C GLU A 139 -14.31 -10.88 -5.94
N ASP A 140 -14.03 -10.14 -7.02
CA ASP A 140 -13.20 -10.58 -8.15
C ASP A 140 -11.68 -10.44 -7.89
N ALA A 141 -11.28 -9.89 -6.73
CA ALA A 141 -9.88 -9.73 -6.33
C ALA A 141 -9.19 -11.06 -6.01
N VAL A 142 -7.85 -11.04 -5.96
CA VAL A 142 -7.04 -12.20 -5.55
C VAL A 142 -7.17 -12.48 -4.06
N VAL A 143 -7.14 -11.43 -3.25
CA VAL A 143 -7.33 -11.47 -1.80
C VAL A 143 -8.53 -10.59 -1.49
N THR A 144 -9.55 -11.19 -0.90
CA THR A 144 -10.82 -10.51 -0.56
C THR A 144 -10.89 -10.05 0.89
N GLU A 145 -9.93 -10.48 1.72
CA GLU A 145 -9.79 -9.98 3.09
C GLU A 145 -9.53 -8.46 3.07
N PRO A 146 -10.19 -7.67 3.94
CA PRO A 146 -9.90 -6.25 4.08
C PRO A 146 -8.42 -6.02 4.37
N MET A 147 -7.88 -4.95 3.80
CA MET A 147 -6.50 -4.54 4.07
C MET A 147 -6.46 -3.18 4.74
N THR A 148 -5.67 -3.06 5.79
CA THR A 148 -5.43 -1.80 6.48
C THR A 148 -4.02 -1.33 6.16
N ILE A 149 -3.88 -0.07 5.78
CA ILE A 149 -2.60 0.61 5.56
C ILE A 149 -2.60 1.92 6.33
N GLN A 150 -1.41 2.44 6.63
CA GLN A 150 -1.27 3.77 7.21
C GLN A 150 -0.78 4.73 6.13
N VAL A 151 -1.37 5.92 6.05
CA VAL A 151 -1.00 6.92 5.03
C VAL A 151 -0.71 8.25 5.72
N ILE A 152 0.49 8.78 5.51
CA ILE A 152 0.87 10.11 5.97
C ILE A 152 1.38 10.93 4.77
N GLN A 153 0.82 12.12 4.60
CA GLN A 153 1.16 13.04 3.53
C GLN A 153 2.36 13.92 3.90
N VAL A 154 3.36 13.93 3.03
CA VAL A 154 4.58 14.73 3.19
C VAL A 154 4.86 15.55 1.94
N LEU A 155 5.67 16.59 2.09
CA LEU A 155 6.21 17.34 0.95
C LEU A 155 7.36 16.53 0.33
N SER A 156 7.38 16.44 -1.01
CA SER A 156 8.44 15.76 -1.75
C SER A 156 9.79 16.47 -1.52
N PRO A 157 10.86 15.74 -1.14
CA PRO A 157 12.19 16.33 -1.00
C PRO A 157 12.75 16.93 -2.29
N LYS A 158 12.26 16.46 -3.45
CA LYS A 158 12.69 16.93 -4.77
C LYS A 158 11.87 18.12 -5.28
N ASP A 159 10.64 18.25 -4.79
CA ASP A 159 9.66 19.23 -5.26
C ASP A 159 8.75 19.65 -4.09
N PRO A 160 9.11 20.71 -3.35
CA PRO A 160 8.41 21.10 -2.13
C PRO A 160 6.95 21.51 -2.31
N GLU A 161 6.49 21.77 -3.53
CA GLU A 161 5.06 22.06 -3.81
C GLU A 161 4.23 20.77 -3.97
N ARG A 162 4.89 19.63 -4.17
CA ARG A 162 4.25 18.35 -4.42
C ARG A 162 4.06 17.55 -3.14
N ILE A 163 2.81 17.17 -2.89
CA ILE A 163 2.42 16.25 -1.81
C ILE A 163 2.62 14.81 -2.27
N VAL A 164 3.17 13.99 -1.38
CA VAL A 164 3.41 12.56 -1.61
C VAL A 164 2.89 11.77 -0.41
N ASN A 165 2.23 10.64 -0.70
CA ASN A 165 1.79 9.70 0.31
C ASN A 165 2.97 8.80 0.72
N VAL A 166 3.30 8.78 2.01
CA VAL A 166 4.18 7.77 2.59
C VAL A 166 3.29 6.71 3.24
N ILE A 167 3.39 5.49 2.73
CA ILE A 167 2.48 4.41 3.09
C ILE A 167 3.20 3.40 3.99
N GLY A 168 2.58 3.06 5.12
CA GLY A 168 2.96 1.98 6.01
C GLY A 168 2.12 0.74 5.77
N ASN A 169 2.67 -0.45 6.03
CA ASN A 169 1.96 -1.72 5.83
C ASN A 169 0.99 -2.08 6.97
N GLY A 170 0.75 -1.19 7.92
CA GLY A 170 -0.18 -1.39 9.04
C GLY A 170 0.29 -2.42 10.07
N TYR A 171 1.60 -2.62 10.20
CA TYR A 171 2.25 -3.56 11.12
C TYR A 171 1.57 -4.94 11.22
N PRO A 172 1.61 -5.75 10.15
CA PRO A 172 1.09 -7.11 10.20
C PRO A 172 1.79 -7.91 11.31
N ASP A 173 1.00 -8.72 12.02
CA ASP A 173 1.47 -9.59 13.10
C ASP A 173 2.66 -10.47 12.66
N ASP A 174 3.62 -10.67 13.56
CA ASP A 174 4.85 -11.42 13.29
C ASP A 174 4.61 -12.90 12.94
N SER A 175 3.43 -13.45 13.29
CA SER A 175 3.01 -14.79 12.89
C SER A 175 2.63 -14.88 11.40
N VAL A 176 2.38 -13.76 10.73
CA VAL A 176 2.05 -13.70 9.30
C VAL A 176 3.32 -13.86 8.47
N LYS A 177 3.51 -15.06 7.93
CA LYS A 177 4.71 -15.40 7.15
C LYS A 177 4.57 -15.26 5.64
N THR A 178 3.37 -15.01 5.12
CA THR A 178 3.17 -14.71 3.70
C THR A 178 3.22 -13.21 3.44
N VAL A 179 3.47 -12.79 2.20
CA VAL A 179 3.29 -11.38 1.80
C VAL A 179 1.80 -11.03 1.91
N ARG A 180 1.49 -9.81 2.32
CA ARG A 180 0.12 -9.27 2.34
C ARG A 180 -0.05 -8.17 1.27
N PRO A 181 -1.27 -7.95 0.77
CA PRO A 181 -1.54 -6.83 -0.13
C PRO A 181 -1.06 -5.48 0.42
N ALA A 182 -1.20 -5.25 1.74
CA ALA A 182 -0.69 -4.07 2.43
C ALA A 182 0.84 -3.90 2.29
N ASP A 183 1.61 -4.99 2.32
CA ASP A 183 3.07 -4.95 2.10
C ASP A 183 3.39 -4.47 0.67
N ILE A 184 2.61 -4.95 -0.31
CA ILE A 184 2.79 -4.61 -1.72
C ILE A 184 2.48 -3.13 -1.96
N VAL A 185 1.32 -2.67 -1.46
CA VAL A 185 0.89 -1.27 -1.60
C VAL A 185 1.89 -0.33 -0.91
N ALA A 186 2.34 -0.67 0.29
CA ALA A 186 3.32 0.15 1.01
C ALA A 186 4.70 0.17 0.34
N SER A 187 5.06 -0.83 -0.48
CA SER A 187 6.40 -0.89 -1.10
C SER A 187 6.64 0.11 -2.23
N MET A 188 5.58 0.75 -2.74
CA MET A 188 5.62 1.67 -3.89
C MET A 188 6.09 3.08 -3.51
#